data_AF-A0AAU3GW77-F1
#
_entry.id   AF-A0AAU3GW77-F1
#
_cell.length_a   1.000
_cell.length_b   1.000
_cell.length_c   1.000
_cell.angle_alpha   90.00
_cell.angle_beta   90.00
_cell.angle_gamma   90.00
#
_symmetry.space_group_name_H-M   'P 1'
#
loop_
_entity.id
_entity.type
_entity.pdbx_description
1 polymer ?
#
loop_
_entity_poly.entity_id
_entity_poly.type
_entity_poly.pdbx_seq_one_letter_code
_entity_poly.pdbx_strand_id
1 'polypeptide(L)' 'MERVYQDPPDFPVHSSAPAHSTTTVERGAFCLARCDCGWSGPARRARDRARADAEKHRVSTGGPGSPPGGPS' A
#
# COMPACT_ATOMS: atom_id res chain seq x y z
N MET A 1 -50.50 -3.83 -4.78
CA MET A 1 -49.70 -3.14 -5.81
C MET A 1 -48.93 -2.03 -5.14
N GLU A 2 -47.62 -1.86 -5.15
CA GLU A 2 -46.46 -2.61 -5.63
C GLU A 2 -45.36 -2.21 -4.63
N ARG A 3 -44.90 -3.14 -3.80
CA ARG A 3 -43.54 -3.67 -3.88
C ARG A 3 -42.51 -2.68 -4.47
N VAL A 4 -41.63 -2.27 -3.55
CA VAL A 4 -40.18 -2.21 -3.78
C VAL A 4 -39.71 -0.95 -4.50
N TYR A 5 -39.65 0.15 -3.74
CA TYR A 5 -38.43 0.95 -3.81
C TYR A 5 -37.30 0.07 -3.25
N GLN A 6 -36.61 -0.66 -4.13
CA GLN A 6 -35.29 -1.17 -3.78
C GLN A 6 -34.37 0.04 -3.85
N ASP A 7 -33.99 0.49 -2.66
CA ASP A 7 -32.79 1.28 -2.42
C ASP A 7 -31.67 0.75 -3.33
N PRO A 8 -31.05 1.59 -4.17
CA PRO A 8 -29.89 1.15 -4.93
C PRO A 8 -28.89 0.61 -3.89
N PRO A 9 -28.26 -0.56 -4.11
CA PRO A 9 -27.21 -0.98 -3.20
C PRO A 9 -26.17 0.14 -3.23
N ASP A 10 -26.13 0.92 -2.16
CA ASP A 10 -24.98 1.71 -1.76
C ASP A 10 -23.93 0.65 -1.46
N PHE A 11 -23.32 0.10 -2.51
CA PHE A 11 -22.09 -0.63 -2.36
C PHE A 11 -21.21 0.39 -1.68
N PRO A 12 -20.79 0.13 -0.43
CA PRO A 12 -19.85 1.04 0.16
C PRO A 12 -18.65 0.87 -0.77
N VAL A 13 -18.40 1.89 -1.58
CA VAL A 13 -17.15 2.06 -2.29
C VAL A 13 -16.18 2.28 -1.15
N HIS A 14 -15.79 1.17 -0.50
CA HIS A 14 -14.58 1.07 0.26
C HIS A 14 -13.58 1.45 -0.81
N SER A 15 -13.28 2.75 -0.81
CA SER A 15 -12.28 3.36 -1.62
C SER A 15 -11.07 2.65 -1.07
N SER A 16 -10.74 1.51 -1.66
CA SER A 16 -9.60 0.70 -1.27
C SER A 16 -8.49 1.70 -1.25
N ALA A 17 -8.08 2.09 -0.03
CA ALA A 17 -6.99 3.02 0.16
C ALA A 17 -5.89 2.53 -0.78
N PRO A 18 -5.27 3.42 -1.58
CA PRO A 18 -4.39 3.01 -2.66
C PRO A 18 -3.47 1.91 -2.14
N ALA A 19 -3.65 0.70 -2.67
CA ALA A 19 -3.04 -0.48 -2.07
C ALA A 19 -1.53 -0.38 -2.32
N HIS A 20 -0.80 0.10 -1.32
CA HIS A 20 0.65 0.29 -1.39
C HIS A 20 1.31 -1.05 -1.72
N SER A 21 1.88 -1.12 -2.91
CA SER A 21 2.53 -2.29 -3.46
C SER A 21 4.01 -2.23 -3.10
N THR A 22 4.37 -2.93 -2.04
CA THR A 22 5.76 -3.00 -1.60
C THR A 22 6.50 -4.15 -2.25
N THR A 23 7.69 -3.88 -2.78
CA THR A 23 8.61 -4.86 -3.35
C THR A 23 9.95 -4.81 -2.63
N THR A 24 10.70 -5.91 -2.64
CA THR A 24 12.07 -5.96 -2.11
C THR A 24 13.07 -6.05 -3.26
N VAL A 25 14.10 -5.20 -3.23
CA VAL A 25 15.16 -5.15 -4.23
C VAL A 25 16.48 -5.52 -3.59
N GLU A 26 17.25 -6.38 -4.26
CA GLU A 26 18.57 -6.80 -3.80
C GLU A 26 19.68 -5.99 -4.49
N ARG A 27 20.63 -5.48 -3.72
CA ARG A 27 21.82 -4.77 -4.17
C ARG A 27 23.05 -5.37 -3.50
N GLY A 28 23.62 -6.40 -4.13
CA GLY A 28 24.76 -7.15 -3.60
C GLY A 28 24.41 -7.86 -2.29
N ALA A 29 25.12 -7.53 -1.21
CA ALA A 29 24.90 -8.11 0.12
C ALA A 29 23.76 -7.45 0.92
N PHE A 30 23.01 -6.53 0.31
CA PHE A 30 21.93 -5.79 0.95
C PHE A 30 20.60 -5.99 0.22
N CYS A 31 19.52 -6.00 0.98
CA CYS A 31 18.15 -6.04 0.52
C CYS A 31 17.43 -4.79 1.05
N LEU A 32 16.66 -4.14 0.17
CA LEU A 32 15.95 -2.88 0.41
C LEU A 32 14.47 -3.08 0.11
N ALA A 33 13.59 -2.58 0.97
CA ALA A 33 12.18 -2.47 0.65
C ALA A 33 11.91 -1.20 -0.18
N ARG A 34 11.00 -1.26 -1.14
CA ARG A 34 10.49 -0.12 -1.90
C ARG A 34 8.98 -0.21 -2.05
N CYS A 35 8.33 0.94 -2.07
CA CYS A 35 6.91 1.10 -2.35
C CYS A 35 6.76 1.86 -3.67
N ASP A 36 5.73 1.56 -4.45
CA ASP A 36 5.35 2.35 -5.63
C ASP A 36 5.04 3.82 -5.27
N CYS A 37 4.68 4.09 -4.02
CA CYS A 37 4.50 5.43 -3.46
C CYS A 37 5.80 6.23 -3.28
N GLY A 38 6.96 5.68 -3.65
CA GLY A 38 8.27 6.34 -3.56
C GLY A 38 9.03 6.09 -2.25
N TRP A 39 8.39 5.47 -1.24
CA TRP A 39 9.08 5.10 -0.01
C TRP A 39 10.15 4.03 -0.26
N SER A 40 11.32 4.19 0.36
CA SER A 40 12.39 3.20 0.38
C SER A 40 12.78 2.91 1.82
N GLY A 41 12.75 1.63 2.19
CA GLY A 41 13.18 1.15 3.49
C GLY A 41 14.70 1.12 3.65
N PRO A 42 15.17 0.89 4.89
CA PRO A 42 16.60 0.82 5.21
C PRO A 42 17.30 -0.37 4.55
N ALA A 43 18.60 -0.25 4.30
CA ALA A 43 19.43 -1.36 3.80
C ALA A 43 19.58 -2.45 4.87
N ARG A 44 19.07 -3.66 4.60
CA ARG A 44 19.17 -4.82 5.48
C ARG A 44 20.01 -5.92 4.84
N ARG A 45 20.89 -6.57 5.59
CA ARG A 45 21.56 -7.80 5.10
C ARG A 45 20.63 -9.01 5.05
N ALA A 46 19.72 -9.09 6.03
CA ALA A 46 18.72 -10.16 6.09
C ALA A 46 17.51 -9.81 5.21
N ARG A 47 17.23 -10.66 4.20
CA ARG A 47 16.08 -10.52 3.29
C ARG A 47 14.75 -10.52 4.03
N ASP A 48 14.59 -11.40 5.02
CA ASP A 48 13.35 -11.50 5.79
C ASP A 48 13.07 -10.21 6.58
N ARG A 49 14.14 -9.55 7.05
CA ARG A 49 14.02 -8.27 7.74
C ARG A 49 13.60 -7.15 6.78
N ALA A 50 14.13 -7.14 5.55
CA ALA A 50 13.67 -6.22 4.51
C ALA A 50 12.20 -6.47 4.12
N ARG A 51 11.77 -7.73 4.01
CA ARG A 51 10.34 -8.08 3.80
C ARG A 51 9.46 -7.62 4.95
N ALA A 52 9.90 -7.80 6.19
CA ALA A 52 9.15 -7.34 7.35
C ALA A 52 9.01 -5.81 7.38
N ASP A 53 10.06 -5.08 6.98
CA ASP A 53 10.01 -3.61 6.84
C ASP A 53 9.01 -3.20 5.72
N ALA A 54 8.98 -3.94 4.60
CA ALA A 54 8.01 -3.74 3.52
C ALA A 54 6.56 -3.97 3.98
N GLU A 55 6.31 -5.08 4.66
CA GLU A 55 4.98 -5.43 5.18
C GLU A 55 4.48 -4.40 6.20
N LYS A 56 5.35 -3.98 7.13
CA LYS A 56 5.02 -2.93 8.09
C LYS A 56 4.63 -1.64 7.40
N HIS A 57 5.35 -1.24 6.36
CA HIS A 57 5.00 -0.07 5.58
C HIS A 57 3.63 -0.25 4.90
N ARG A 58 3.39 -1.41 4.26
CA ARG A 58 2.10 -1.72 3.64
C ARG A 58 0.93 -1.60 4.64
N VAL A 59 1.11 -2.07 5.87
CA VAL A 59 0.08 -2.00 6.93
C VAL A 59 -0.04 -0.60 7.51
N SER A 60 1.06 0.10 7.78
CA SER A 60 1.03 1.47 8.33
C SER A 60 0.45 2.50 7.36
N THR A 61 0.72 2.37 6.06
CA THR A 61 0.24 3.32 5.04
C THR A 61 -1.20 3.03 4.59
N GLY A 62 -1.81 1.93 5.06
CA GLY A 62 -3.26 1.70 4.94
C GLY A 62 -4.13 2.70 5.71
N GLY A 63 -3.53 3.69 6.38
CA GLY A 63 -4.24 4.85 6.95
C GLY A 63 -4.48 5.95 5.89
N PRO A 64 -5.66 6.58 5.87
CA PRO A 64 -5.99 7.57 4.85
C PRO A 64 -5.19 8.86 5.07
N GLY A 65 -4.24 9.16 4.19
CA GLY A 65 -3.70 10.51 4.11
C GLY A 65 -2.25 10.60 3.69
N SER A 66 -1.99 10.56 2.38
CA SER A 66 -0.92 11.34 1.77
C SER A 66 -1.25 11.53 0.28
N PRO A 67 -1.40 12.77 -0.22
CA PRO A 67 -1.68 12.99 -1.64
C PRO A 67 -0.43 12.66 -2.50
N PRO A 68 -0.60 12.11 -3.71
CA PRO A 68 0.48 12.01 -4.68
C PRO A 68 0.79 13.40 -5.23
N GLY A 69 1.77 14.08 -4.65
CA GLY A 69 2.39 15.26 -5.25
C GLY A 69 3.39 14.83 -6.32
N GLY A 70 2.93 14.60 -7.55
CA GLY A 70 3.79 14.37 -8.72
C GLY A 70 4.08 15.69 -9.45
N PRO A 71 5.33 15.96 -9.90
CA PRO A 71 5.61 17.14 -10.72
C PRO A 71 5.14 16.94 -12.17
N SER A 72 4.53 18.00 -12.73
CA SER A 72 4.17 18.19 -14.14
C SER A 72 5.35 18.16 -15.10
#